data_AF-A0A8H3H9W9-F1
#
_entry.id   AF-A0A8H3H9W9-F1
#
_cell.length_a   1.000
_cell.length_b   1.000
_cell.length_c   1.000
_cell.angle_alpha   90.00
_cell.angle_beta   90.00
_cell.angle_gamma   90.00
#
_symmetry.space_group_name_H-M   'P 1'
#
loop_
_entity.id
_entity.type
_entity.pdbx_description
1 polymer ?
#
loop_
_entity_poly.entity_id
_entity_poly.type
_entity_poly.pdbx_seq_one_letter_code
_entity_poly.pdbx_strand_id
1 'polypeptide(L)'
;MATSSEARFELITRNLQEVLGGDMLKSVLDEGRSPKCYWGTAPTGRPHIGYFVPLMKIADFLAAGVEVTVLLADVHAFLDNLKAPLELVAHRVAYYSNLLKAVFESLGVPIDRLKFVVGSSYQLTKEYNMDNYRLCATVTEHDAKKAGAEVVKQVSSPLLSGLLYPGLQALDEQYLDCDFQFGGADQRKIFTFAELYLPKLGYRKRSHLMNAMVPGLAGGKMSSSEANSKIDFLDPPAVVKKKIKAAFCEEGVVENNGVLAFVRAVLMRVVEGRLARGIPLNQMQPIVGTDAPEGTLFTISRKPEYGGPAHFASADDLEKAYAAKDIHPGDLKAAVGEAITSILEPIQKTFEASEEWKQVEKLAYPPPVEKVYHPPPPGKGKKGAQSAATDPSAPKTELTEAGPTPESTATGLEPDEAKSAQT
;
A
#
# COMPACT_ATOMS: atom_id res chain seq x y z
N MET A 1 25.77 5.23 -21.90
CA MET A 1 25.31 4.29 -22.93
C MET A 1 23.87 3.94 -22.62
N ALA A 2 22.96 3.93 -23.59
CA ALA A 2 21.58 3.50 -23.34
C ALA A 2 21.58 2.02 -22.93
N THR A 3 20.94 1.70 -21.81
CA THR A 3 20.75 0.32 -21.35
C THR A 3 19.93 -0.47 -22.39
N SER A 4 20.29 -1.72 -22.64
CA SER A 4 19.55 -2.58 -23.60
C SER A 4 18.09 -2.76 -23.18
N SER A 5 17.20 -3.08 -24.13
CA SER A 5 15.79 -3.35 -23.83
C SER A 5 15.63 -4.45 -22.77
N GLU A 6 16.48 -5.48 -22.84
CA GLU A 6 16.56 -6.57 -21.87
C GLU A 6 16.96 -6.09 -20.46
N ALA A 7 18.02 -5.28 -20.33
CA ALA A 7 18.44 -4.75 -19.04
C ALA A 7 17.38 -3.80 -18.43
N ARG A 8 16.67 -3.04 -19.27
CA ARG A 8 15.54 -2.22 -18.83
C ARG A 8 14.38 -3.08 -18.35
N PHE A 9 14.03 -4.13 -19.10
CA PHE A 9 12.97 -5.06 -18.72
C PHE A 9 13.30 -5.73 -17.38
N GLU A 10 14.51 -6.26 -17.21
CA GLU A 10 14.97 -6.85 -15.95
C GLU A 10 14.88 -5.86 -14.78
N LEU A 11 15.34 -4.62 -14.98
CA LEU A 11 15.25 -3.58 -13.96
C LEU A 11 13.79 -3.25 -13.61
N ILE A 12 12.88 -3.25 -14.58
CA ILE A 12 11.44 -3.04 -14.36
C ILE A 12 10.83 -4.22 -13.59
N THR A 13 11.18 -5.47 -13.93
CA THR A 13 10.51 -6.65 -13.37
C THR A 13 11.18 -7.28 -12.15
N ARG A 14 12.42 -6.89 -11.82
CA ARG A 14 13.12 -7.44 -10.64
C ARG A 14 12.34 -7.17 -9.36
N ASN A 15 12.41 -8.14 -8.44
CA ASN A 15 11.82 -8.10 -7.10
C ASN A 15 10.28 -7.94 -7.09
N LEU A 16 9.62 -8.22 -8.21
CA LEU A 16 8.17 -8.36 -8.25
C LEU A 16 7.77 -9.79 -7.91
N GLN A 17 6.60 -9.93 -7.28
CA GLN A 17 6.00 -11.24 -7.02
C GLN A 17 5.38 -11.81 -8.30
N GLU A 18 4.76 -10.96 -9.12
CA GLU A 18 4.05 -11.38 -10.32
C GLU A 18 4.05 -10.26 -11.37
N VAL A 19 4.12 -10.66 -12.65
CA VAL A 19 4.04 -9.77 -13.82
C VAL A 19 3.00 -10.36 -14.77
N LEU A 20 1.90 -9.64 -14.97
CA LEU A 20 0.88 -9.96 -15.97
C LEU A 20 1.12 -9.10 -17.23
N GLY A 21 1.01 -9.71 -18.41
CA GLY A 21 1.19 -9.01 -19.67
C GLY A 21 2.63 -8.56 -19.94
N GLY A 22 3.63 -9.31 -19.46
CA GLY A 22 5.05 -8.99 -19.65
C GLY A 22 5.46 -8.81 -21.12
N ASP A 23 4.82 -9.53 -22.05
CA ASP A 23 5.10 -9.42 -23.48
C ASP A 23 4.67 -8.07 -24.07
N MET A 24 3.58 -7.47 -23.58
CA MET A 24 3.17 -6.11 -23.98
C MET A 24 4.21 -5.09 -23.57
N LEU A 25 4.78 -5.24 -22.36
CA LEU A 25 5.85 -4.38 -21.86
C LEU A 25 7.13 -4.55 -22.69
N LYS A 26 7.50 -5.79 -23.05
CA LYS A 26 8.64 -6.06 -23.95
C LYS A 26 8.44 -5.39 -25.31
N SER A 27 7.25 -5.52 -25.91
CA SER A 27 6.93 -4.84 -27.18
C SER A 27 7.17 -3.34 -27.12
N VAL A 28 6.71 -2.67 -26.05
CA VAL A 28 6.93 -1.22 -25.86
C VAL A 28 8.43 -0.87 -25.78
N LEU A 29 9.23 -1.72 -25.14
CA LEU A 29 10.68 -1.54 -25.04
C LEU A 29 11.39 -1.79 -26.38
N ASP A 30 10.97 -2.81 -27.12
CA ASP A 30 11.54 -3.18 -28.42
C ASP A 30 11.20 -2.16 -29.52
N GLU A 31 10.06 -1.46 -29.39
CA GLU A 31 9.70 -0.28 -30.19
C GLU A 31 10.59 0.95 -29.89
N GLY A 32 11.48 0.87 -28.89
CA GLY A 32 12.34 1.98 -28.47
C GLY A 32 11.62 3.07 -27.68
N ARG A 33 10.37 2.84 -27.28
CA ARG A 33 9.58 3.80 -26.49
C ARG A 33 9.97 3.78 -25.01
N SER A 34 9.60 4.85 -24.30
CA SER A 34 9.61 4.86 -22.84
C SER A 34 8.26 4.33 -22.34
N PRO A 35 8.22 3.22 -21.58
CA PRO A 35 6.96 2.74 -21.02
C PRO A 35 6.34 3.78 -20.08
N LYS A 36 5.00 3.83 -20.05
CA LYS A 36 4.24 4.67 -19.12
C LYS A 36 3.65 3.83 -18.00
N CYS A 37 3.97 4.17 -16.75
CA CYS A 37 3.48 3.52 -15.55
C CYS A 37 2.54 4.46 -14.80
N TYR A 38 1.53 3.91 -14.12
CA TYR A 38 1.00 4.59 -12.94
C TYR A 38 0.99 3.72 -11.69
N TRP A 39 1.13 4.39 -10.55
CA TRP A 39 0.94 3.84 -9.22
C TRP A 39 -0.07 4.71 -8.47
N GLY A 40 -1.12 4.09 -7.96
CA GLY A 40 -2.18 4.78 -7.21
C GLY A 40 -1.96 4.70 -5.71
N THR A 41 -2.13 5.82 -5.02
CA THR A 41 -2.16 5.87 -3.55
C THR A 41 -3.32 6.74 -3.07
N ALA A 42 -4.15 6.19 -2.20
CA ALA A 42 -5.31 6.89 -1.63
C ALA A 42 -4.89 7.73 -0.41
N PRO A 43 -5.03 9.08 -0.43
CA PRO A 43 -4.64 9.95 0.68
C PRO A 43 -5.55 9.77 1.92
N THR A 44 -5.28 8.73 2.69
CA THR A 44 -6.06 8.34 3.88
C THR A 44 -5.24 8.54 5.16
N GLY A 45 -4.74 7.48 5.79
CA GLY A 45 -3.87 7.58 6.96
C GLY A 45 -2.51 8.21 6.63
N ARG A 46 -1.70 8.50 7.65
CA ARG A 46 -0.31 8.92 7.46
C ARG A 46 0.51 7.77 6.85
N PRO A 47 1.23 7.98 5.73
CA PRO A 47 2.17 7.01 5.19
C PRO A 47 3.22 6.62 6.22
N HIS A 48 3.56 5.34 6.24
CA HIS A 48 4.56 4.72 7.10
C HIS A 48 5.70 4.15 6.26
N ILE A 49 6.78 3.71 6.91
CA ILE A 49 7.99 3.18 6.23
C ILE A 49 7.71 2.02 5.27
N GLY A 50 6.58 1.32 5.40
CA GLY A 50 6.13 0.32 4.41
C GLY A 50 5.98 0.88 2.99
N TYR A 51 5.76 2.19 2.84
CA TYR A 51 5.76 2.87 1.54
C TYR A 51 7.13 2.83 0.86
N PHE A 52 8.24 2.62 1.57
CA PHE A 52 9.53 2.45 0.90
C PHE A 52 9.52 1.27 -0.08
N VAL A 53 8.74 0.21 0.16
CA VAL A 53 8.66 -0.96 -0.73
C VAL A 53 8.21 -0.58 -2.15
N PRO A 54 7.01 0.02 -2.35
CA PRO A 54 6.63 0.48 -3.68
C PRO A 54 7.52 1.62 -4.19
N LEU A 55 8.02 2.50 -3.32
CA LEU A 55 8.87 3.63 -3.76
C LEU A 55 10.25 3.17 -4.27
N MET A 56 10.81 2.08 -3.73
CA MET A 56 12.02 1.43 -4.27
C MET A 56 11.77 0.87 -5.68
N LYS A 57 10.58 0.36 -5.95
CA LYS A 57 10.23 -0.13 -7.28
C LYS A 57 10.00 1.02 -8.27
N ILE A 58 9.38 2.12 -7.82
CA ILE A 58 9.27 3.33 -8.63
C ILE A 58 10.65 3.92 -8.95
N ALA A 59 11.60 3.86 -8.00
CA ALA A 59 12.98 4.25 -8.26
C ALA A 59 13.62 3.43 -9.40
N ASP A 60 13.38 2.11 -9.42
CA ASP A 60 13.82 1.25 -10.53
C ASP A 60 13.16 1.62 -11.85
N PHE A 61 11.86 1.95 -11.85
CA PHE A 61 11.15 2.39 -13.04
C PHE A 61 11.75 3.67 -13.62
N LEU A 62 11.97 4.68 -12.78
CA LEU A 62 12.60 5.94 -13.19
C LEU A 62 14.01 5.70 -13.74
N ALA A 63 14.82 4.85 -13.08
CA ALA A 63 16.14 4.47 -13.56
C ALA A 63 16.13 3.68 -14.88
N ALA A 64 15.06 2.91 -15.15
CA ALA A 64 14.83 2.25 -16.43
C ALA A 64 14.25 3.19 -17.52
N GLY A 65 14.08 4.48 -17.21
CA GLY A 65 13.54 5.48 -18.13
C GLY A 65 12.03 5.38 -18.33
N VAL A 66 11.29 4.75 -17.41
CA VAL A 66 9.82 4.74 -17.43
C VAL A 66 9.29 6.13 -17.09
N GLU A 67 8.23 6.57 -17.76
CA GLU A 67 7.44 7.73 -17.33
C GLU A 67 6.49 7.29 -16.23
N VAL A 68 6.64 7.82 -15.02
CA VAL A 68 5.88 7.38 -13.85
C VAL A 68 4.87 8.44 -13.42
N THR A 69 3.61 8.07 -13.38
CA THR A 69 2.53 8.85 -12.78
C THR A 69 2.16 8.30 -11.41
N VAL A 70 2.27 9.13 -10.38
CA VAL A 70 1.71 8.87 -9.05
C VAL A 70 0.31 9.49 -9.00
N LEU A 71 -0.71 8.65 -8.96
CA LEU A 71 -2.09 9.07 -8.78
C LEU A 71 -2.38 9.25 -7.28
N LEU A 72 -2.58 10.50 -6.87
CA LEU A 72 -3.13 10.86 -5.56
C LEU A 72 -4.65 10.70 -5.63
N ALA A 73 -5.11 9.50 -5.31
CA ALA A 73 -6.48 9.04 -5.54
C ALA A 73 -7.43 9.57 -4.44
N ASP A 74 -7.72 10.86 -4.47
CA ASP A 74 -8.57 11.58 -3.52
C ASP A 74 -10.05 11.14 -3.57
N VAL A 75 -10.60 10.94 -4.76
CA VAL A 75 -11.95 10.36 -4.91
C VAL A 75 -12.01 8.97 -4.28
N HIS A 76 -11.00 8.12 -4.52
CA HIS A 76 -10.91 6.80 -3.92
C HIS A 76 -10.76 6.84 -2.39
N ALA A 77 -9.99 7.80 -1.86
CA ALA A 77 -9.86 8.01 -0.41
C ALA A 77 -11.19 8.40 0.25
N PHE A 78 -12.06 9.11 -0.47
CA PHE A 78 -13.43 9.39 -0.04
C PHE A 78 -14.33 8.15 -0.13
N LEU A 79 -14.25 7.40 -1.23
CA LEU A 79 -15.09 6.22 -1.48
C LEU A 79 -14.79 5.03 -0.56
N ASP A 80 -13.54 4.90 -0.08
CA ASP A 80 -13.13 3.86 0.87
C ASP A 80 -13.65 4.13 2.29
N ASN A 81 -14.95 3.94 2.47
CA ASN A 81 -15.66 3.93 3.75
C ASN A 81 -15.48 5.23 4.57
N LEU A 82 -15.49 6.39 3.91
CA LEU A 82 -15.47 7.72 4.53
C LEU A 82 -14.34 7.90 5.56
N LYS A 83 -13.14 7.35 5.30
CA LYS A 83 -11.96 7.55 6.17
C LYS A 83 -11.59 9.04 6.37
N ALA A 84 -12.03 9.92 5.48
CA ALA A 84 -11.94 11.37 5.64
C ALA A 84 -13.01 12.12 4.82
N PRO A 85 -13.52 13.25 5.33
CA PRO A 85 -14.27 14.22 4.53
C PRO A 85 -13.45 14.74 3.34
N LEU A 86 -14.09 15.13 2.24
CA LEU A 86 -13.41 15.63 1.02
C LEU A 86 -12.45 16.79 1.30
N GLU A 87 -12.84 17.73 2.16
CA GLU A 87 -11.99 18.86 2.58
C GLU A 87 -10.70 18.38 3.26
N LEU A 88 -10.81 17.38 4.13
CA LEU A 88 -9.66 16.78 4.80
C LEU A 88 -8.79 15.99 3.82
N VAL A 89 -9.40 15.33 2.83
CA VAL A 89 -8.65 14.62 1.77
C VAL A 89 -7.82 15.60 0.95
N ALA A 90 -8.30 16.81 0.65
CA ALA A 90 -7.53 17.82 -0.07
C ALA A 90 -6.23 18.20 0.66
N HIS A 91 -6.28 18.39 1.99
CA HIS A 91 -5.07 18.62 2.79
C HIS A 91 -4.14 17.39 2.79
N ARG A 92 -4.69 16.17 2.80
CA ARG A 92 -3.90 14.94 2.70
C ARG A 92 -3.25 14.76 1.34
N VAL A 93 -3.88 15.18 0.25
CA VAL A 93 -3.26 15.21 -1.09
C VAL A 93 -1.99 16.07 -1.05
N ALA A 94 -2.07 17.28 -0.49
CA ALA A 94 -0.91 18.16 -0.35
C ALA A 94 0.18 17.52 0.52
N TYR A 95 -0.20 16.91 1.66
CA TYR A 95 0.74 16.21 2.53
C TYR A 95 1.46 15.05 1.83
N TYR A 96 0.72 14.18 1.13
CA TYR A 96 1.27 13.07 0.37
C TYR A 96 2.22 13.55 -0.74
N SER A 97 1.82 14.61 -1.47
CA SER A 97 2.66 15.20 -2.52
C SER A 97 4.01 15.67 -1.97
N ASN A 98 4.02 16.44 -0.87
CA ASN A 98 5.25 16.93 -0.25
C ASN A 98 6.10 15.78 0.30
N LEU A 99 5.47 14.81 0.98
CA LEU A 99 6.18 13.67 1.55
C LEU A 99 6.83 12.80 0.47
N LEU A 100 6.08 12.41 -0.56
CA LEU A 100 6.58 11.53 -1.61
C LEU A 100 7.71 12.19 -2.40
N LYS A 101 7.61 13.49 -2.69
CA LYS A 101 8.71 14.27 -3.29
C LYS A 101 9.97 14.21 -2.41
N ALA A 102 9.85 14.51 -1.12
CA ALA A 102 10.98 14.46 -0.19
C ALA A 102 11.60 13.06 -0.09
N VAL A 103 10.79 11.99 -0.19
CA VAL A 103 11.30 10.61 -0.23
C VAL A 103 12.07 10.34 -1.53
N PHE A 104 11.53 10.69 -2.70
CA PHE A 104 12.27 10.45 -3.95
C PHE A 104 13.57 11.26 -4.05
N GLU A 105 13.55 12.50 -3.54
CA GLU A 105 14.74 13.34 -3.41
C GLU A 105 15.77 12.72 -2.45
N SER A 106 15.34 12.18 -1.30
CA SER A 106 16.24 11.54 -0.33
C SER A 106 16.85 10.24 -0.87
N LEU A 107 16.12 9.54 -1.73
CA LEU A 107 16.63 8.39 -2.47
C LEU A 107 17.58 8.81 -3.59
N GLY A 108 17.58 10.09 -3.99
CA GLY A 108 18.40 10.71 -5.04
C GLY A 108 18.18 10.12 -6.42
N VAL A 109 16.93 9.76 -6.70
CA VAL A 109 16.48 9.29 -8.01
C VAL A 109 16.06 10.51 -8.84
N PRO A 110 16.44 10.62 -10.12
CA PRO A 110 15.94 11.67 -10.99
C PRO A 110 14.40 11.61 -11.07
N ILE A 111 13.75 12.71 -10.70
CA ILE A 111 12.28 12.84 -10.69
C ILE A 111 11.75 13.60 -11.90
N ASP A 112 12.57 13.82 -12.94
CA ASP A 112 12.18 14.51 -14.18
C ASP A 112 11.07 13.77 -14.94
N ARG A 113 11.01 12.45 -14.78
CA ARG A 113 9.97 11.58 -15.36
C ARG A 113 8.85 11.21 -14.38
N LEU A 114 8.84 11.83 -13.20
CA LEU A 114 7.82 11.61 -12.17
C LEU A 114 6.75 12.70 -12.24
N LYS A 115 5.49 12.30 -12.39
CA LYS A 115 4.33 13.21 -12.43
C LYS A 115 3.38 12.86 -11.28
N PHE A 116 2.85 13.88 -10.61
CA PHE A 116 1.75 13.70 -9.65
C PHE A 116 0.45 14.15 -10.30
N VAL A 117 -0.58 13.32 -10.24
CA VAL A 117 -1.93 13.62 -10.74
C VAL A 117 -2.92 13.41 -9.60
N VAL A 118 -3.85 14.35 -9.42
CA VAL A 118 -4.93 14.22 -8.43
C VAL A 118 -6.14 13.61 -9.12
N GLY A 119 -6.76 12.57 -8.54
CA GLY A 119 -7.85 11.83 -9.17
C GLY A 119 -9.03 12.73 -9.59
N SER A 120 -9.47 13.61 -8.69
CA SER A 120 -10.56 14.56 -8.96
C SER A 120 -10.31 15.51 -10.13
N SER A 121 -9.06 15.68 -10.59
CA SER A 121 -8.74 16.52 -11.76
C SER A 121 -9.32 15.99 -13.08
N TYR A 122 -9.63 14.70 -13.18
CA TYR A 122 -10.23 14.10 -14.38
C TYR A 122 -11.40 13.15 -14.07
N GLN A 123 -11.47 12.53 -12.89
CA GLN A 123 -12.51 11.55 -12.55
C GLN A 123 -13.91 12.14 -12.45
N LEU A 124 -14.03 13.48 -12.41
CA LEU A 124 -15.30 14.20 -12.38
C LEU A 124 -15.73 14.74 -13.76
N THR A 125 -14.93 14.49 -14.80
CA THR A 125 -15.25 14.92 -16.16
C THR A 125 -16.44 14.15 -16.73
N LYS A 126 -17.08 14.73 -17.74
CA LYS A 126 -18.22 14.13 -18.42
C LYS A 126 -17.83 12.79 -19.05
N GLU A 127 -16.69 12.75 -19.71
CA GLU A 127 -16.18 11.59 -20.44
C GLU A 127 -15.94 10.42 -19.47
N TYR A 128 -15.23 10.68 -18.37
CA TYR A 128 -14.94 9.68 -17.35
C TYR A 128 -16.22 9.12 -16.71
N ASN A 129 -17.18 10.00 -16.38
CA ASN A 129 -18.43 9.56 -15.77
C ASN A 129 -19.28 8.75 -16.75
N MET A 130 -19.28 9.09 -18.04
CA MET A 130 -19.96 8.27 -19.05
C MET A 130 -19.36 6.87 -19.16
N ASP A 131 -18.04 6.73 -19.09
CA ASP A 131 -17.40 5.41 -19.05
C ASP A 131 -17.68 4.65 -17.75
N ASN A 132 -17.73 5.35 -16.62
CA ASN A 132 -18.16 4.75 -15.36
C ASN A 132 -19.60 4.20 -15.46
N TYR A 133 -20.53 4.93 -16.07
CA TYR A 133 -21.88 4.43 -16.32
C TYR A 133 -21.90 3.23 -17.27
N ARG A 134 -21.05 3.20 -18.31
CA ARG A 134 -20.89 2.04 -19.20
C ARG A 134 -20.37 0.81 -18.44
N LEU A 135 -19.42 1.00 -17.52
CA LEU A 135 -18.98 -0.08 -16.63
C LEU A 135 -20.13 -0.55 -15.73
N CYS A 136 -20.86 0.35 -15.08
CA CYS A 136 -22.02 -0.01 -14.25
C CYS A 136 -23.10 -0.79 -15.03
N ALA A 137 -23.24 -0.55 -16.33
CA ALA A 137 -24.17 -1.28 -17.20
C ALA A 137 -23.65 -2.65 -17.66
N THR A 138 -22.37 -2.96 -17.45
CA THR A 138 -21.69 -4.16 -17.99
C THR A 138 -21.16 -5.08 -16.89
N VAL A 139 -20.76 -4.51 -15.75
CA VAL A 139 -20.16 -5.21 -14.61
C VAL A 139 -21.27 -5.74 -13.71
N THR A 140 -21.17 -7.01 -13.30
CA THR A 140 -22.10 -7.56 -12.33
C THR A 140 -21.74 -7.11 -10.91
N GLU A 141 -22.72 -7.00 -10.02
CA GLU A 141 -22.46 -6.73 -8.60
C GLU A 141 -21.48 -7.73 -7.99
N HIS A 142 -21.64 -9.02 -8.35
CA HIS A 142 -20.77 -10.10 -7.92
C HIS A 142 -19.30 -9.84 -8.28
N ASP A 143 -19.03 -9.46 -9.53
CA ASP A 143 -17.66 -9.28 -10.01
C ASP A 143 -17.01 -8.03 -9.41
N ALA A 144 -17.78 -6.93 -9.27
CA ALA A 144 -17.33 -5.74 -8.57
C ALA A 144 -16.96 -6.04 -7.10
N LYS A 145 -17.83 -6.74 -6.38
CA LYS A 145 -17.60 -7.14 -4.98
C LYS A 145 -16.38 -8.04 -4.85
N LYS A 146 -16.24 -9.03 -5.75
CA LYS A 146 -15.10 -9.94 -5.77
C LYS A 146 -13.79 -9.20 -6.05
N ALA A 147 -13.79 -8.26 -6.98
CA ALA A 147 -12.61 -7.48 -7.34
C ALA A 147 -12.11 -6.62 -6.17
N GLY A 148 -13.01 -5.96 -5.44
CA GLY A 148 -12.67 -5.09 -4.32
C GLY A 148 -12.37 -5.78 -2.98
N ALA A 149 -12.53 -7.10 -2.87
CA ALA A 149 -12.58 -7.82 -1.59
C ALA A 149 -11.33 -7.66 -0.69
N GLU A 150 -10.14 -7.49 -1.28
CA GLU A 150 -8.86 -7.37 -0.54
C GLU A 150 -8.39 -5.92 -0.35
N VAL A 151 -9.03 -4.98 -1.04
CA VAL A 151 -8.61 -3.57 -1.12
C VAL A 151 -9.59 -2.67 -0.39
N VAL A 152 -10.89 -2.84 -0.68
CA VAL A 152 -11.96 -2.06 -0.05
C VAL A 152 -12.21 -2.60 1.36
N LYS A 153 -12.39 -1.69 2.31
CA LYS A 153 -12.70 -2.06 3.69
C LYS A 153 -14.00 -2.87 3.77
N GLN A 154 -13.91 -4.07 4.33
CA GLN A 154 -15.06 -4.92 4.59
C GLN A 154 -15.80 -4.44 5.85
N VAL A 155 -17.11 -4.24 5.72
CA VAL A 155 -18.02 -3.84 6.81
C VAL A 155 -19.28 -4.70 6.77
N SER A 156 -20.00 -4.78 7.89
CA SER A 156 -21.22 -5.61 8.01
C SER A 156 -22.31 -5.22 7.01
N SER A 157 -22.37 -3.94 6.65
CA SER A 157 -23.32 -3.39 5.68
C SER A 157 -22.53 -2.62 4.60
N PRO A 158 -22.05 -3.30 3.55
CA PRO A 158 -21.23 -2.67 2.51
C PRO A 158 -21.95 -1.50 1.82
N LEU A 159 -21.23 -0.41 1.60
CA LEU A 159 -21.74 0.75 0.86
C LEU A 159 -21.59 0.55 -0.65
N LEU A 160 -22.44 1.21 -1.44
CA LEU A 160 -22.34 1.21 -2.91
C LEU A 160 -20.97 1.70 -3.41
N SER A 161 -20.33 2.62 -2.68
CA SER A 161 -19.00 3.13 -3.02
C SER A 161 -17.95 2.03 -3.18
N GLY A 162 -18.05 0.95 -2.40
CA GLY A 162 -17.14 -0.19 -2.49
C GLY A 162 -17.29 -0.99 -3.78
N LEU A 163 -18.47 -0.96 -4.41
CA LEU A 163 -18.74 -1.62 -5.69
C LEU A 163 -18.26 -0.78 -6.88
N LEU A 164 -18.24 0.55 -6.73
CA LEU A 164 -17.73 1.45 -7.77
C LEU A 164 -16.19 1.41 -7.85
N TYR A 165 -15.53 1.22 -6.71
CA TYR A 165 -14.07 1.35 -6.56
C TYR A 165 -13.25 0.60 -7.64
N PRO A 166 -13.46 -0.71 -7.93
CA PRO A 166 -12.64 -1.41 -8.91
C PRO A 166 -12.82 -0.89 -10.34
N GLY A 167 -14.04 -0.42 -10.66
CA GLY A 167 -14.35 0.18 -11.96
C GLY A 167 -13.61 1.49 -12.18
N LEU A 168 -13.59 2.35 -11.17
CA LEU A 168 -12.86 3.62 -11.24
C LEU A 168 -11.36 3.37 -11.38
N GLN A 169 -10.79 2.48 -10.56
CA GLN A 169 -9.37 2.15 -10.67
C GLN A 169 -9.00 1.58 -12.04
N ALA A 170 -9.87 0.77 -12.66
CA ALA A 170 -9.65 0.27 -14.03
C ALA A 170 -9.67 1.41 -15.06
N LEU A 171 -10.63 2.35 -14.97
CA LEU A 171 -10.68 3.49 -15.89
C LEU A 171 -9.46 4.40 -15.78
N ASP A 172 -8.83 4.49 -14.60
CA ASP A 172 -7.61 5.26 -14.42
C ASP A 172 -6.49 4.83 -15.38
N GLU A 173 -6.38 3.53 -15.71
CA GLU A 173 -5.41 3.04 -16.71
C GLU A 173 -5.59 3.69 -18.08
N GLN A 174 -6.85 3.93 -18.47
CA GLN A 174 -7.19 4.55 -19.74
C GLN A 174 -6.97 6.05 -19.70
N TYR A 175 -7.45 6.72 -18.66
CA TYR A 175 -7.42 8.18 -18.57
C TYR A 175 -6.05 8.75 -18.21
N LEU A 176 -5.18 7.95 -17.59
CA LEU A 176 -3.77 8.29 -17.38
C LEU A 176 -2.87 7.87 -18.55
N ASP A 177 -3.42 7.22 -19.58
CA ASP A 177 -2.69 6.69 -20.74
C ASP A 177 -1.43 5.90 -20.33
N CYS A 178 -1.59 4.90 -19.46
CA CYS A 178 -0.49 4.05 -19.06
C CYS A 178 -0.39 2.77 -19.90
N ASP A 179 0.83 2.25 -20.03
CA ASP A 179 1.12 0.93 -20.58
C ASP A 179 1.00 -0.17 -19.51
N PHE A 180 1.29 0.19 -18.25
CA PHE A 180 1.14 -0.72 -17.13
C PHE A 180 0.75 -0.03 -15.83
N GLN A 181 0.03 -0.75 -14.98
CA GLN A 181 -0.23 -0.37 -13.60
C GLN A 181 0.70 -1.12 -12.65
N PHE A 182 1.22 -0.42 -11.66
CA PHE A 182 2.00 -1.01 -10.57
C PHE A 182 1.23 -0.93 -9.24
N GLY A 183 1.28 -1.99 -8.44
CA GLY A 183 0.75 -2.02 -7.09
C GLY A 183 1.16 -3.28 -6.31
N GLY A 184 0.59 -3.47 -5.12
CA GLY A 184 0.81 -4.66 -4.31
C GLY A 184 0.10 -5.89 -4.87
N ALA A 185 0.53 -7.08 -4.46
CA ALA A 185 -0.16 -8.33 -4.81
C ALA A 185 -1.62 -8.38 -4.31
N ASP A 186 -1.99 -7.57 -3.31
CA ASP A 186 -3.37 -7.40 -2.85
C ASP A 186 -4.28 -6.68 -3.88
N GLN A 187 -3.71 -6.03 -4.88
CA GLN A 187 -4.43 -5.39 -5.99
C GLN A 187 -4.79 -6.35 -7.12
N ARG A 188 -4.28 -7.59 -7.09
CA ARG A 188 -4.38 -8.55 -8.20
C ARG A 188 -5.80 -8.73 -8.72
N LYS A 189 -6.79 -8.79 -7.84
CA LYS A 189 -8.20 -8.97 -8.25
C LYS A 189 -8.73 -7.76 -9.03
N ILE A 190 -8.34 -6.55 -8.66
CA ILE A 190 -8.69 -5.32 -9.41
C ILE A 190 -7.96 -5.29 -10.76
N PHE A 191 -6.69 -5.68 -10.80
CA PHE A 191 -5.91 -5.76 -12.03
C PHE A 191 -6.55 -6.74 -13.03
N THR A 192 -6.87 -7.96 -12.60
CA THR A 192 -7.55 -8.94 -13.47
C THR A 192 -8.97 -8.50 -13.86
N PHE A 193 -9.64 -7.70 -13.03
CA PHE A 193 -10.91 -7.08 -13.36
C PHE A 193 -10.73 -6.05 -14.50
N ALA A 194 -9.71 -5.21 -14.43
CA ALA A 194 -9.41 -4.24 -15.49
C ALA A 194 -9.08 -4.94 -16.83
N GLU A 195 -8.27 -6.01 -16.81
CA GLU A 195 -7.97 -6.81 -18.01
C GLU A 195 -9.21 -7.41 -18.67
N LEU A 196 -10.24 -7.73 -17.87
CA LEU A 196 -11.50 -8.31 -18.35
C LEU A 196 -12.46 -7.25 -18.90
N TYR A 197 -12.58 -6.10 -18.23
CA TYR A 197 -13.65 -5.13 -18.52
C TYR A 197 -13.23 -3.96 -19.41
N LEU A 198 -11.96 -3.53 -19.39
CA LEU A 198 -11.51 -2.45 -20.28
C LEU A 198 -11.72 -2.78 -21.78
N PRO A 199 -11.44 -4.01 -22.26
CA PRO A 199 -11.74 -4.39 -23.65
C PRO A 199 -13.22 -4.31 -24.02
N LYS A 200 -14.13 -4.52 -23.05
CA LYS A 200 -15.58 -4.41 -23.30
C LYS A 200 -16.03 -2.97 -23.54
N LEU A 201 -15.25 -1.99 -23.08
CA LEU A 201 -15.43 -0.57 -23.38
C LEU A 201 -14.68 -0.13 -24.65
N GLY A 202 -13.97 -1.05 -25.31
CA GLY A 202 -13.13 -0.75 -26.48
C GLY A 202 -11.72 -0.24 -26.14
N TYR A 203 -11.31 -0.34 -24.87
CA TYR A 203 -9.98 0.07 -24.42
C TYR A 203 -8.99 -1.10 -24.43
N ARG A 204 -7.70 -0.80 -24.64
CA ARG A 204 -6.64 -1.81 -24.63
C ARG A 204 -6.43 -2.40 -23.23
N LYS A 205 -5.91 -3.62 -23.17
CA LYS A 205 -5.37 -4.20 -21.93
C LYS A 205 -4.05 -3.52 -21.56
N ARG A 206 -3.73 -3.52 -20.27
CA ARG A 206 -2.44 -3.05 -19.72
C ARG A 206 -1.70 -4.22 -19.09
N SER A 207 -0.39 -4.08 -18.94
CA SER A 207 0.39 -4.98 -18.08
C SER A 207 0.16 -4.61 -16.61
N HIS A 208 0.30 -5.59 -15.72
CA HIS A 208 0.16 -5.39 -14.28
C HIS A 208 1.36 -5.94 -13.54
N LEU A 209 2.03 -5.07 -12.77
CA LEU A 209 3.25 -5.39 -12.04
C LEU A 209 2.94 -5.37 -10.54
N MET A 210 3.20 -6.49 -9.87
CA MET A 210 2.80 -6.68 -8.47
C MET A 210 4.00 -6.88 -7.54
N ASN A 211 4.21 -5.98 -6.59
CA ASN A 211 5.22 -6.19 -5.55
C ASN A 211 4.73 -7.19 -4.50
N ALA A 212 5.68 -7.92 -3.92
CA ALA A 212 5.39 -8.80 -2.79
C ALA A 212 4.90 -8.02 -1.58
N MET A 213 4.03 -8.65 -0.79
CA MET A 213 3.59 -8.11 0.49
C MET A 213 4.69 -8.27 1.52
N VAL A 214 5.18 -7.14 2.06
CA VAL A 214 6.22 -7.14 3.10
C VAL A 214 5.54 -7.11 4.47
N PRO A 215 5.87 -8.05 5.39
CA PRO A 215 5.33 -8.04 6.74
C PRO A 215 5.65 -6.73 7.47
N GLY A 216 4.70 -6.29 8.29
CA GLY A 216 4.89 -5.21 9.23
C GLY A 216 5.85 -5.60 10.35
N LEU A 217 6.36 -4.60 11.07
CA LEU A 217 7.33 -4.80 12.15
C LEU A 217 6.79 -5.64 13.31
N ALA A 218 5.47 -5.68 13.51
CA ALA A 218 4.83 -6.50 14.53
C ALA A 218 4.41 -7.91 14.04
N GLY A 219 4.74 -8.29 12.80
CA GLY A 219 4.14 -9.44 12.11
C GLY A 219 2.78 -9.08 11.48
N GLY A 220 2.45 -9.67 10.33
CA GLY A 220 1.21 -9.37 9.59
C GLY A 220 1.29 -8.12 8.69
N LYS A 221 0.15 -7.50 8.33
CA LYS A 221 0.11 -6.34 7.41
C LYS A 221 0.39 -5.04 8.19
N MET A 222 1.31 -4.19 7.69
CA MET A 222 1.54 -2.87 8.28
C MET A 222 0.31 -1.97 8.01
N SER A 223 -0.41 -1.57 9.06
CA SER A 223 -1.66 -0.82 8.95
C SER A 223 -1.50 0.62 9.41
N SER A 224 -1.98 1.58 8.60
CA SER A 224 -2.01 3.00 8.96
C SER A 224 -3.00 3.33 10.11
N SER A 225 -3.89 2.40 10.47
CA SER A 225 -4.93 2.61 11.47
C SER A 225 -4.49 2.34 12.92
N GLU A 226 -3.30 1.78 13.12
CA GLU A 226 -2.76 1.44 14.43
C GLU A 226 -1.44 2.16 14.67
N ALA A 227 -1.46 3.22 15.48
CA ALA A 227 -0.31 4.11 15.66
C ALA A 227 0.95 3.42 16.22
N ASN A 228 0.77 2.35 17.00
CA ASN A 228 1.87 1.62 17.64
C ASN A 228 2.47 0.50 16.77
N SER A 229 1.80 0.06 15.71
CA SER A 229 2.27 -1.04 14.84
C SER A 229 3.01 -0.56 13.59
N LYS A 230 3.19 0.76 13.42
CA LYS A 230 3.84 1.39 12.26
C LYS A 230 4.86 2.44 12.67
N ILE A 231 5.87 2.65 11.84
CA ILE A 231 6.81 3.78 11.94
C ILE A 231 6.43 4.79 10.86
N ASP A 232 6.15 6.02 11.25
CA ASP A 232 5.84 7.11 10.33
C ASP A 232 7.14 7.76 9.83
N PHE A 233 7.12 8.36 8.64
CA PHE A 233 8.33 9.00 8.08
C PHE A 233 8.88 10.14 8.95
N LEU A 234 7.99 10.78 9.71
CA LEU A 234 8.32 11.90 10.59
C LEU A 234 8.46 11.48 12.06
N ASP A 235 8.48 10.17 12.37
CA ASP A 235 8.76 9.72 13.73
C ASP A 235 10.19 10.10 14.15
N PRO A 236 10.39 10.73 15.32
CA PRO A 236 11.73 11.07 15.78
C PRO A 236 12.53 9.80 16.10
N PRO A 237 13.88 9.86 16.10
CA PRO A 237 14.75 8.69 16.30
C PRO A 237 14.42 7.85 17.54
N ALA A 238 14.04 8.49 18.64
CA ALA A 238 13.66 7.80 19.87
C ALA A 238 12.39 6.93 19.70
N VAL A 239 11.42 7.39 18.91
CA VAL A 239 10.18 6.68 18.61
C VAL A 239 10.46 5.51 17.65
N VAL A 240 11.27 5.73 16.61
CA VAL A 240 11.74 4.67 15.71
C VAL A 240 12.40 3.54 16.51
N LYS A 241 13.38 3.88 17.38
CA LYS A 241 14.08 2.92 18.23
C LYS A 241 13.12 2.15 19.14
N LYS A 242 12.17 2.83 19.76
CA LYS A 242 11.15 2.20 20.63
C LYS A 242 10.31 1.18 19.85
N LYS A 243 9.81 1.56 18.67
CA LYS A 243 8.95 0.72 17.83
C LYS A 243 9.70 -0.48 17.26
N ILE A 244 10.93 -0.31 16.78
CA ILE A 244 11.77 -1.43 16.33
C ILE A 244 12.14 -2.38 17.48
N LYS A 245 12.42 -1.86 18.68
CA LYS A 245 12.68 -2.72 19.83
C LYS A 245 11.48 -3.62 20.15
N ALA A 246 10.27 -3.09 20.02
CA ALA A 246 9.01 -3.80 20.23
C ALA A 246 8.58 -4.72 19.08
N ALA A 247 9.25 -4.66 17.93
CA ALA A 247 8.96 -5.50 16.76
C ALA A 247 9.04 -7.00 17.11
N PHE A 248 8.21 -7.83 16.49
CA PHE A 248 8.34 -9.27 16.62
C PHE A 248 9.56 -9.75 15.82
N CYS A 249 10.48 -10.47 16.45
CA CYS A 249 11.74 -10.92 15.86
C CYS A 249 12.29 -12.07 16.70
N GLU A 250 11.73 -13.27 16.51
CA GLU A 250 12.16 -14.47 17.23
C GLU A 250 13.48 -14.99 16.66
N GLU A 251 14.38 -15.44 17.54
CA GLU A 251 15.73 -15.89 17.15
C GLU A 251 15.67 -17.16 16.31
N GLY A 252 16.38 -17.19 15.18
CA GLY A 252 16.36 -18.32 14.25
C GLY A 252 15.13 -18.36 13.32
N VAL A 253 14.08 -17.57 13.59
CA VAL A 253 12.85 -17.58 12.78
C VAL A 253 12.91 -16.51 11.70
N VAL A 254 13.08 -16.96 10.45
CA VAL A 254 13.11 -16.11 9.26
C VAL A 254 11.72 -15.84 8.68
N GLU A 255 10.81 -16.81 8.79
CA GLU A 255 9.46 -16.71 8.24
C GLU A 255 8.64 -15.64 8.96
N ASN A 256 7.92 -14.81 8.20
CA ASN A 256 7.11 -13.71 8.71
C ASN A 256 7.87 -12.70 9.60
N ASN A 257 9.19 -12.63 9.47
CA ASN A 257 10.02 -11.70 10.22
C ASN A 257 10.07 -10.33 9.50
N GLY A 258 9.26 -9.38 9.98
CA GLY A 258 9.17 -8.04 9.40
C GLY A 258 10.46 -7.22 9.45
N VAL A 259 11.37 -7.54 10.40
CA VAL A 259 12.67 -6.87 10.50
C VAL A 259 13.59 -7.30 9.36
N LEU A 260 13.73 -8.62 9.15
CA LEU A 260 14.50 -9.18 8.02
C LEU A 260 13.90 -8.76 6.68
N ALA A 261 12.58 -8.83 6.55
CA ALA A 261 11.89 -8.47 5.32
C ALA A 261 12.11 -7.00 4.95
N PHE A 262 12.18 -6.09 5.94
CA PHE A 262 12.49 -4.68 5.69
C PHE A 262 13.95 -4.46 5.25
N VAL A 263 14.90 -5.23 5.79
CA VAL A 263 16.31 -5.19 5.33
C VAL A 263 16.38 -5.54 3.83
N ARG A 264 15.76 -6.66 3.44
CA ARG A 264 15.72 -7.14 2.05
C ARG A 264 15.00 -6.15 1.12
N ALA A 265 13.79 -5.75 1.48
CA ALA A 265 12.91 -4.98 0.59
C ALA A 265 13.30 -3.51 0.48
N VAL A 266 14.03 -2.96 1.46
CA VAL A 266 14.32 -1.53 1.54
C VAL A 266 15.81 -1.25 1.76
N LEU A 267 16.40 -1.67 2.87
CA LEU A 267 17.73 -1.18 3.26
C LEU A 267 18.83 -1.59 2.28
N MET A 268 18.88 -2.86 1.89
CA MET A 268 19.83 -3.34 0.88
C MET A 268 19.55 -2.70 -0.49
N ARG A 269 18.29 -2.46 -0.82
CA ARG A 269 17.87 -1.81 -2.07
C ARG A 269 18.35 -0.36 -2.16
N VAL A 270 18.32 0.37 -1.03
CA VAL A 270 18.88 1.72 -0.93
C VAL A 270 20.39 1.68 -1.21
N VAL A 271 21.13 0.71 -0.67
CA VAL A 271 22.57 0.56 -0.92
C VAL A 271 22.86 0.24 -2.38
N GLU A 272 22.18 -0.74 -2.96
CA GLU A 272 22.31 -1.07 -4.39
C GLU A 272 22.01 0.15 -5.29
N GLY A 273 20.96 0.92 -4.97
CA GLY A 273 20.63 2.14 -5.69
C GLY A 273 21.68 3.25 -5.54
N ARG A 274 22.34 3.35 -4.39
CA ARG A 274 23.48 4.27 -4.17
C ARG A 274 24.72 3.82 -4.94
N LEU A 275 25.03 2.52 -4.93
CA LEU A 275 26.14 1.92 -5.68
C LEU A 275 25.97 2.12 -7.20
N ALA A 276 24.76 1.92 -7.73
CA ALA A 276 24.46 2.14 -9.14
C ALA A 276 24.69 3.60 -9.59
N ARG A 277 24.74 4.56 -8.65
CA ARG A 277 25.04 5.97 -8.89
C ARG A 277 26.50 6.34 -8.59
N GLY A 278 27.34 5.36 -8.28
CA GLY A 278 28.76 5.59 -7.98
C GLY A 278 29.03 6.16 -6.59
N ILE A 279 28.06 6.10 -5.67
CA ILE A 279 28.30 6.48 -4.27
C ILE A 279 29.13 5.36 -3.61
N PRO A 280 30.28 5.65 -3.00
CA PRO A 280 31.12 4.63 -2.37
C PRO A 280 30.54 4.13 -1.04
N LEU A 281 30.86 2.88 -0.67
CA LEU A 281 30.34 2.23 0.55
C LEU A 281 30.64 3.02 1.84
N ASN A 282 31.79 3.68 1.90
CA ASN A 282 32.23 4.47 3.06
C ASN A 282 31.41 5.76 3.30
N GLN A 283 30.42 6.06 2.45
CA GLN A 283 29.45 7.15 2.62
C GLN A 283 28.04 6.63 2.93
N MET A 284 27.88 5.34 3.24
CA MET A 284 26.58 4.69 3.44
C MET A 284 26.32 4.23 4.87
N GLN A 285 27.07 4.74 5.85
CA GLN A 285 26.80 4.51 7.26
C GLN A 285 25.40 5.04 7.64
N PRO A 286 24.72 4.42 8.62
CA PRO A 286 25.11 3.19 9.32
C PRO A 286 24.67 1.91 8.59
N ILE A 287 24.05 2.01 7.41
CA ILE A 287 23.56 0.83 6.65
C ILE A 287 24.73 -0.09 6.27
N VAL A 288 25.85 0.51 5.87
CA VAL A 288 27.12 -0.17 5.61
C VAL A 288 28.20 0.39 6.53
N GLY A 289 28.94 -0.49 7.22
CA GLY A 289 30.04 -0.09 8.11
C GLY A 289 31.23 0.52 7.36
N THR A 290 32.04 1.32 8.05
CA THR A 290 33.25 1.95 7.48
C THR A 290 34.24 0.94 6.92
N ASP A 291 34.38 -0.19 7.61
CA ASP A 291 35.38 -1.22 7.31
C ASP A 291 34.76 -2.39 6.52
N ALA A 292 33.57 -2.18 5.95
CA ALA A 292 32.85 -3.21 5.23
C ALA A 292 33.57 -3.58 3.92
N PRO A 293 33.72 -4.87 3.60
CA PRO A 293 34.31 -5.31 2.34
C PRO A 293 33.45 -4.90 1.14
N GLU A 294 34.06 -4.84 -0.04
CA GLU A 294 33.38 -4.60 -1.29
C GLU A 294 32.22 -5.59 -1.50
N GLY A 295 31.10 -5.09 -2.04
CA GLY A 295 29.87 -5.88 -2.21
C GLY A 295 28.95 -5.94 -0.98
N THR A 296 29.34 -5.36 0.16
CA THR A 296 28.46 -5.31 1.35
C THR A 296 27.22 -4.45 1.10
N LEU A 297 26.04 -5.01 1.36
CA LEU A 297 24.74 -4.34 1.26
C LEU A 297 24.12 -4.00 2.62
N PHE A 298 24.50 -4.70 3.69
CA PHE A 298 24.04 -4.40 5.04
C PHE A 298 25.07 -4.80 6.08
N THR A 299 25.22 -3.99 7.14
CA THR A 299 26.10 -4.27 8.27
C THR A 299 25.32 -4.30 9.57
N ILE A 300 25.59 -5.31 10.39
CA ILE A 300 25.11 -5.39 11.77
C ILE A 300 26.28 -5.06 12.69
N SER A 301 26.24 -3.86 13.27
CA SER A 301 27.23 -3.38 14.24
C SER A 301 27.08 -4.11 15.57
N ARG A 302 28.09 -4.90 15.93
CA ARG A 302 28.13 -5.62 17.22
C ARG A 302 29.46 -5.39 17.91
N LYS A 303 29.44 -5.51 19.23
CA LYS A 303 30.66 -5.41 20.03
C LYS A 303 31.62 -6.56 19.71
N PRO A 304 32.94 -6.37 19.90
CA PRO A 304 33.94 -7.43 19.69
C PRO A 304 33.67 -8.71 20.50
N GLU A 305 33.10 -8.58 21.70
CA GLU A 305 32.70 -9.71 22.56
C GLU A 305 31.62 -10.62 21.94
N TYR A 306 30.92 -10.14 20.91
CA TYR A 306 29.89 -10.88 20.15
C TYR A 306 30.32 -11.16 18.70
N GLY A 307 31.63 -11.19 18.43
CA GLY A 307 32.17 -11.48 17.10
C GLY A 307 32.37 -10.26 16.19
N GLY A 308 32.12 -9.04 16.69
CA GLY A 308 32.31 -7.80 15.94
C GLY A 308 31.28 -7.56 14.84
N PRO A 309 31.47 -6.51 14.02
CA PRO A 309 30.58 -6.18 12.91
C PRO A 309 30.41 -7.36 11.93
N ALA A 310 29.17 -7.65 11.56
CA ALA A 310 28.86 -8.63 10.52
C ALA A 310 28.42 -7.93 9.24
N HIS A 311 28.98 -8.34 8.10
CA HIS A 311 28.73 -7.74 6.80
C HIS A 311 28.05 -8.74 5.87
N PHE A 312 26.98 -8.30 5.19
CA PHE A 312 26.16 -9.15 4.33
C PHE A 312 26.11 -8.58 2.91
N ALA A 313 26.47 -9.40 1.92
CA ALA A 313 26.38 -9.06 0.51
C ALA A 313 25.01 -9.41 -0.10
N SER A 314 24.21 -10.22 0.59
CA SER A 314 22.85 -10.58 0.17
C SER A 314 21.91 -10.77 1.37
N ALA A 315 20.61 -10.61 1.13
CA ALA A 315 19.60 -10.89 2.14
C ALA A 315 19.52 -12.39 2.48
N ASP A 316 19.83 -13.27 1.53
CA ASP A 316 19.85 -14.73 1.74
C ASP A 316 20.96 -15.13 2.73
N ASP A 317 22.13 -14.48 2.66
CA ASP A 317 23.22 -14.74 3.61
C ASP A 317 22.87 -14.24 5.01
N LEU A 318 22.19 -13.09 5.11
CA LEU A 318 21.68 -12.58 6.37
C LEU A 318 20.63 -13.54 6.97
N GLU A 319 19.69 -14.02 6.18
CA GLU A 319 18.65 -14.96 6.64
C GLU A 319 19.25 -16.29 7.08
N LYS A 320 20.26 -16.81 6.36
CA LYS A 320 21.00 -18.02 6.77
C LYS A 320 21.72 -17.82 8.11
N ALA A 321 22.44 -16.72 8.28
CA ALA A 321 23.13 -16.42 9.53
C ALA A 321 22.15 -16.22 10.70
N TYR A 322 21.00 -15.58 10.43
CA TYR A 322 19.96 -15.42 11.44
C TYR A 322 19.32 -16.76 11.82
N ALA A 323 19.01 -17.63 10.84
CA ALA A 323 18.49 -18.99 11.06
C ALA A 323 19.48 -19.87 11.84
N ALA A 324 20.78 -19.73 11.57
CA ALA A 324 21.86 -20.38 12.31
C ALA A 324 22.06 -19.82 13.73
N LYS A 325 21.36 -18.74 14.09
CA LYS A 325 21.48 -18.01 15.36
C LYS A 325 22.84 -17.33 15.57
N ASP A 326 23.56 -17.06 14.48
CA ASP A 326 24.81 -16.29 14.50
C ASP A 326 24.55 -14.80 14.74
N ILE A 327 23.33 -14.34 14.42
CA ILE A 327 22.86 -12.97 14.62
C ILE A 327 21.75 -12.96 15.66
N HIS A 328 22.00 -12.31 16.79
CA HIS A 328 21.00 -12.13 17.84
C HIS A 328 19.93 -11.11 17.42
N PRO A 329 18.63 -11.31 17.75
CA PRO A 329 17.55 -10.40 17.36
C PRO A 329 17.75 -8.96 17.83
N GLY A 330 18.37 -8.77 19.00
CA GLY A 330 18.66 -7.44 19.55
C GLY A 330 19.63 -6.64 18.68
N ASP A 331 20.64 -7.31 18.11
CA ASP A 331 21.66 -6.68 17.27
C ASP A 331 21.05 -6.32 15.90
N LEU A 332 20.28 -7.25 15.32
CA LEU A 332 19.55 -6.99 14.07
C LEU A 332 18.61 -5.79 14.22
N LYS A 333 17.80 -5.76 15.30
CA LYS A 333 16.91 -4.63 15.59
C LYS A 333 17.66 -3.31 15.79
N ALA A 334 18.80 -3.34 16.48
CA ALA A 334 19.61 -2.14 16.69
C ALA A 334 20.11 -1.57 15.35
N ALA A 335 20.74 -2.42 14.53
CA ALA A 335 21.25 -2.05 13.22
C ALA A 335 20.13 -1.54 12.28
N VAL A 336 18.99 -2.22 12.25
CA VAL A 336 17.82 -1.80 11.46
C VAL A 336 17.25 -0.47 11.96
N GLY A 337 17.17 -0.25 13.28
CA GLY A 337 16.70 1.00 13.86
C GLY A 337 17.58 2.19 13.50
N GLU A 338 18.91 2.02 13.53
CA GLU A 338 19.88 3.03 13.11
C GLU A 338 19.78 3.29 11.59
N ALA A 339 19.70 2.24 10.79
CA ALA A 339 19.55 2.34 9.35
C ALA A 339 18.25 3.06 8.95
N ILE A 340 17.11 2.72 9.55
CA ILE A 340 15.82 3.41 9.34
C ILE A 340 15.95 4.89 9.71
N THR A 341 16.55 5.20 10.86
CA THR A 341 16.74 6.59 11.29
C THR A 341 17.53 7.38 10.25
N SER A 342 18.60 6.79 9.70
CA SER A 342 19.45 7.45 8.69
C SER A 342 18.75 7.76 7.36
N ILE A 343 17.85 6.87 6.90
CA ILE A 343 17.10 7.10 5.66
C ILE A 343 15.92 8.07 5.86
N LEU A 344 15.42 8.20 7.10
CA LEU A 344 14.37 9.16 7.45
C LEU A 344 14.91 10.57 7.69
N GLU A 345 16.12 10.70 8.22
CA GLU A 345 16.76 11.99 8.55
C GLU A 345 16.68 13.05 7.43
N PRO A 346 17.05 12.78 6.16
CA PRO A 346 16.94 13.79 5.10
C PRO A 346 15.50 14.26 4.86
N ILE A 347 14.52 13.34 4.95
CA ILE A 347 13.10 13.66 4.78
C ILE A 347 12.62 14.56 5.93
N GLN A 348 13.03 14.23 7.15
CA GLN A 348 12.72 15.01 8.36
C GLN A 348 13.35 16.41 8.30
N LYS A 349 14.58 16.55 7.78
CA LYS A 349 15.21 17.86 7.57
C LYS A 349 14.44 18.70 6.56
N THR A 350 13.98 18.12 5.45
CA THR A 350 13.13 18.82 4.48
C THR A 350 11.81 19.28 5.10
N PHE A 351 11.18 18.44 5.93
CA PHE A 351 9.98 18.79 6.68
C PHE A 351 10.23 19.93 7.68
N GLU A 352 11.31 19.84 8.46
CA GLU A 352 11.64 20.84 9.47
C GLU A 352 11.99 22.21 8.88
N ALA A 353 12.56 22.25 7.67
CA ALA A 353 12.86 23.48 6.97
C ALA A 353 11.64 24.16 6.33
N SER A 354 10.49 23.46 6.19
CA SER A 354 9.31 23.96 5.48
C SER A 354 8.15 24.26 6.43
N GLU A 355 7.96 25.55 6.76
CA GLU A 355 6.81 25.97 7.58
C GLU A 355 5.47 25.71 6.88
N GLU A 356 5.45 25.83 5.54
CA GLU A 356 4.29 25.47 4.72
C GLU A 356 3.92 23.99 4.89
N TRP A 357 4.90 23.08 4.83
CA TRP A 357 4.63 21.66 4.98
C TRP A 357 4.18 21.30 6.41
N LYS A 358 4.72 21.97 7.44
CA LYS A 358 4.24 21.84 8.83
C LYS A 358 2.78 22.27 8.97
N GLN A 359 2.35 23.34 8.29
CA GLN A 359 0.95 23.75 8.29
C GLN A 359 0.06 22.74 7.58
N VAL A 360 0.48 22.25 6.40
CA VAL A 360 -0.22 21.20 5.65
C VAL A 360 -0.41 19.94 6.50
N GLU A 361 0.61 19.53 7.25
CA GLU A 361 0.55 18.36 8.14
C GLU A 361 -0.51 18.51 9.24
N LYS A 362 -0.55 19.67 9.90
CA LYS A 362 -1.55 19.98 10.95
C LYS A 362 -2.98 19.96 10.40
N LEU A 363 -3.18 20.47 9.18
CA LEU A 363 -4.48 20.48 8.51
C LEU A 363 -4.89 19.08 8.02
N ALA A 364 -3.95 18.29 7.51
CA ALA A 364 -4.19 16.94 6.99
C ALA A 364 -4.52 15.92 8.10
N TYR A 365 -3.97 16.14 9.30
CA TYR A 365 -4.07 15.25 10.44
C TYR A 365 -4.21 16.03 11.75
N PRO A 366 -5.36 16.71 11.96
CA PRO A 366 -5.60 17.47 13.17
C PRO A 366 -5.54 16.56 14.41
N PRO A 367 -5.07 17.08 15.56
CA PRO A 367 -5.08 16.32 16.80
C PRO A 367 -6.52 15.90 17.16
N PRO A 368 -6.70 14.77 17.87
CA PRO A 368 -8.02 14.34 18.31
C PRO A 368 -8.70 15.44 19.11
N VAL A 369 -9.93 15.82 18.74
CA VAL A 369 -10.73 16.74 19.55
C VAL A 369 -11.08 16.04 20.86
N GLU A 370 -10.64 16.60 22.00
CA GLU A 370 -11.09 16.12 23.31
C GLU A 370 -12.62 16.19 23.36
N LYS A 371 -13.27 15.04 23.59
CA LYS A 371 -14.71 15.03 23.81
C LYS A 371 -14.99 15.76 25.12
N VAL A 372 -15.49 16.99 25.02
CA VAL A 372 -16.06 17.71 26.17
C VAL A 372 -17.23 16.88 26.67
N TYR A 373 -17.04 16.23 27.82
CA TYR A 373 -18.11 15.54 28.52
C TYR A 373 -19.17 16.57 28.93
N HIS A 374 -20.33 16.52 28.28
CA HIS A 374 -21.51 17.20 28.78
C HIS A 374 -22.21 16.23 29.74
N PRO A 375 -22.21 16.50 31.06
CA PRO A 375 -23.02 15.72 31.98
C PRO A 375 -24.49 15.83 31.54
N PRO A 376 -25.24 14.71 31.54
CA PRO A 376 -26.66 14.76 31.25
C PRO A 376 -27.37 15.70 32.25
N PRO A 377 -28.40 16.45 31.80
CA PRO A 377 -29.11 17.38 32.67
C PRO A 377 -29.71 16.64 33.88
N PRO A 378 -29.63 17.22 35.09
CA PRO A 378 -30.09 16.56 36.30
C PRO A 378 -31.62 16.43 36.25
N GLY A 379 -32.12 15.20 36.14
CA GLY A 379 -33.53 14.90 36.40
C GLY A 379 -34.25 14.09 35.32
N LYS A 380 -33.90 12.81 35.16
CA LYS A 380 -34.89 11.73 34.97
C LYS A 380 -34.43 10.52 35.78
N GLY A 381 -35.22 10.20 36.80
CA GLY A 381 -34.83 9.36 37.94
C GLY A 381 -34.54 7.90 37.61
N LYS A 382 -33.63 7.34 38.41
CA LYS A 382 -33.41 5.90 38.61
C LYS A 382 -34.75 5.17 38.86
N LYS A 383 -35.00 4.10 38.10
CA LYS A 383 -35.80 2.96 38.58
C LYS A 383 -35.01 1.66 38.37
N GLY A 384 -34.63 1.07 39.50
CA GLY A 384 -34.53 -0.37 39.77
C GLY A 384 -33.64 -1.22 38.87
N ALA A 385 -32.39 -1.44 39.29
CA ALA A 385 -31.68 -2.66 38.97
C ALA A 385 -32.22 -3.79 39.86
N GLN A 386 -32.70 -4.88 39.26
CA GLN A 386 -32.79 -6.18 39.91
C GLN A 386 -32.04 -7.20 39.04
N SER A 387 -31.00 -7.75 39.66
CA SER A 387 -30.18 -8.86 39.21
C SER A 387 -30.98 -10.16 39.20
N ALA A 388 -31.06 -10.84 38.05
CA ALA A 388 -31.46 -12.24 38.00
C ALA A 388 -30.21 -13.11 37.98
N ALA A 389 -30.00 -13.84 39.08
CA ALA A 389 -29.02 -14.91 39.21
C ALA A 389 -29.47 -16.13 38.38
N THR A 390 -28.51 -16.82 37.77
CA THR A 390 -28.70 -18.06 37.00
C THR A 390 -28.88 -19.26 37.94
N ASP A 391 -29.99 -19.98 37.79
CA ASP A 391 -30.31 -21.26 38.43
C ASP A 391 -29.63 -22.43 37.69
N PRO A 392 -28.82 -23.29 38.34
CA PRO A 392 -28.04 -24.34 37.69
C PRO A 392 -28.78 -25.68 37.57
N SER A 393 -30.04 -25.71 37.13
CA SER A 393 -30.83 -26.97 37.08
C SER A 393 -31.82 -27.14 35.91
N ALA A 394 -31.50 -26.67 34.69
CA ALA A 394 -32.31 -26.96 33.49
C ALA A 394 -31.53 -27.76 32.41
N PRO A 395 -32.18 -28.71 31.70
CA PRO A 395 -31.49 -29.77 30.97
C PRO A 395 -30.90 -29.32 29.63
N LYS A 396 -29.72 -29.85 29.29
CA LYS A 396 -29.07 -29.72 27.98
C LYS A 396 -29.89 -30.46 26.93
N THR A 397 -30.25 -29.79 25.84
CA THR A 397 -30.70 -30.45 24.61
C THR A 397 -29.81 -30.01 23.45
N GLU A 398 -29.16 -31.00 22.84
CA GLU A 398 -28.35 -30.90 21.64
C GLU A 398 -29.20 -30.45 20.45
N LEU A 399 -28.68 -29.54 19.63
CA LEU A 399 -29.20 -29.26 18.29
C LEU A 399 -28.24 -29.88 17.29
N THR A 400 -28.66 -31.00 16.73
CA THR A 400 -28.07 -31.67 15.57
C THR A 400 -28.55 -31.03 14.27
N GLU A 401 -27.68 -31.09 13.26
CA GLU A 401 -27.87 -30.65 11.88
C GLU A 401 -29.07 -31.34 11.19
N ALA A 402 -29.76 -30.61 10.30
CA ALA A 402 -30.47 -31.21 9.17
C ALA A 402 -30.58 -30.21 8.01
N GLY A 403 -30.20 -30.67 6.81
CA GLY A 403 -30.16 -29.95 5.55
C GLY A 403 -31.52 -29.77 4.84
N PRO A 404 -31.53 -29.49 3.52
CA PRO A 404 -32.59 -28.76 2.83
C PRO A 404 -33.69 -29.65 2.23
N THR A 405 -34.88 -29.08 2.02
CA THR A 405 -36.02 -29.72 1.34
C THR A 405 -36.90 -28.66 0.63
N PRO A 406 -37.75 -29.04 -0.36
CA PRO A 406 -37.61 -28.57 -1.74
C PRO A 406 -38.80 -27.77 -2.29
N GLU A 407 -38.67 -27.43 -3.57
CA GLU A 407 -39.62 -26.78 -4.48
C GLU A 407 -41.10 -27.16 -4.34
N SER A 408 -41.96 -26.17 -4.57
CA SER A 408 -43.36 -26.35 -5.00
C SER A 408 -43.73 -25.27 -6.01
N THR A 409 -44.31 -25.72 -7.11
CA THR A 409 -44.60 -25.06 -8.38
C THR A 409 -45.84 -24.15 -8.39
N ALA A 410 -45.69 -23.02 -9.06
CA ALA A 410 -46.57 -22.32 -10.01
C ALA A 410 -48.12 -22.47 -9.96
N THR A 411 -48.78 -21.31 -9.82
CA THR A 411 -49.89 -20.77 -10.64
C THR A 411 -49.75 -19.23 -10.55
N GLY A 412 -49.85 -18.36 -11.55
CA GLY A 412 -50.47 -18.37 -12.88
C GLY A 412 -51.28 -17.07 -12.98
N LEU A 413 -50.77 -16.01 -13.61
CA LEU A 413 -51.52 -14.81 -14.04
C LEU A 413 -50.71 -14.09 -15.14
N GLU A 414 -51.24 -14.10 -16.37
CA GLU A 414 -50.77 -13.36 -17.54
C GLU A 414 -51.41 -11.94 -17.63
N PRO A 415 -50.87 -11.04 -18.49
CA PRO A 415 -51.15 -9.59 -18.48
C PRO A 415 -52.18 -9.14 -19.52
N ASP A 416 -52.92 -8.07 -19.23
CA ASP A 416 -53.83 -7.41 -20.16
C ASP A 416 -53.10 -6.39 -21.07
N GLU A 417 -53.11 -6.65 -22.38
CA GLU A 417 -52.84 -5.69 -23.45
C GLU A 417 -54.14 -4.97 -23.85
N ALA A 418 -54.12 -3.63 -23.90
CA ALA A 418 -55.17 -2.83 -24.54
C ALA A 418 -54.68 -2.29 -25.90
N LYS A 419 -55.26 -2.81 -26.99
CA LYS A 419 -55.13 -2.27 -28.35
C LYS A 419 -56.16 -1.19 -28.64
N SER A 420 -55.68 -0.17 -29.34
CA SER A 420 -56.38 0.88 -30.08
C SER A 420 -57.39 0.35 -31.11
N ALA A 421 -58.51 1.06 -31.27
CA ALA A 421 -59.37 0.98 -32.45
C ALA A 421 -59.41 2.35 -33.16
N GLN A 422 -59.24 2.31 -34.48
CA GLN A 422 -59.38 3.43 -35.41
C GLN A 422 -60.85 3.80 -35.64
N THR A 423 -61.07 5.09 -35.92
CA THR A 423 -62.02 5.60 -36.91
C THR A 423 -61.31 6.64 -37.74
#